data_AF-A0AAU3MSE2-F1
#
_entry.id   AF-A0AAU3MSE2-F1
#
_cell.length_a   1.000
_cell.length_b   1.000
_cell.length_c   1.000
_cell.angle_alpha   90.00
_cell.angle_beta   90.00
_cell.angle_gamma   90.00
#
_symmetry.space_group_name_H-M   'P 1'
#
loop_
_entity.id
_entity.type
_entity.pdbx_description
1 polymer ?
#
loop_
_entity_poly.entity_id
_entity_poly.type
_entity_poly.pdbx_seq_one_letter_code
_entity_poly.pdbx_strand_id
1 'polypeptide(L)'
;MTSTGTGRAVEEFLRIVPAARTVLDELIASHPDRYGAWSEGSVGDLLEFLLEVFTRPVLLPLLRTGAPDDETAVGACFAYIELLATDPNPYVESSVHFGILEQFLEDQNTLLRAWHHSLPATRTKLAAMLEEYPATLRAPGGGRARVNGKSVASGELR
;
A
#
# COMPACT_ATOMS: atom_id res chain seq x y z
N MET A 1 14.14 -3.31 24.71
CA MET A 1 14.49 -3.85 23.38
C MET A 1 14.00 -2.84 22.37
N THR A 2 14.87 -2.31 21.52
CA THR A 2 14.46 -1.38 20.46
C THR A 2 13.66 -2.16 19.43
N SER A 3 12.35 -1.90 19.33
CA SER A 3 11.51 -2.47 18.27
C SER A 3 12.16 -2.15 16.92
N THR A 4 12.36 -3.17 16.07
CA THR A 4 12.89 -2.97 14.72
C THR A 4 11.92 -2.09 13.93
N GLY A 5 12.37 -1.45 12.84
CA GLY A 5 11.48 -0.63 11.98
C GLY A 5 10.21 -1.38 11.58
N THR A 6 10.31 -2.70 11.38
CA THR A 6 9.17 -3.58 11.11
C THR A 6 8.21 -3.74 12.30
N GLY A 7 8.72 -4.00 13.52
CA GLY A 7 7.87 -4.14 14.71
C GLY A 7 7.08 -2.86 14.99
N ARG A 8 7.74 -1.71 14.87
CA ARG A 8 7.09 -0.41 14.99
C ARG A 8 6.00 -0.20 13.92
N ALA A 9 6.24 -0.63 12.68
CA ALA A 9 5.23 -0.49 11.62
C ALA A 9 3.95 -1.28 11.93
N VAL A 10 4.05 -2.47 12.53
CA VAL A 10 2.89 -3.28 12.93
C VAL A 10 2.18 -2.68 14.14
N GLU A 11 2.93 -2.22 15.14
CA GLU A 11 2.38 -1.54 16.32
C GLU A 11 1.58 -0.29 15.93
N GLU A 12 2.14 0.55 15.06
CA GLU A 12 1.48 1.77 14.59
C GLU A 12 0.29 1.47 13.68
N PHE A 13 0.34 0.40 12.89
CA PHE A 13 -0.82 -0.06 12.11
C PHE A 13 -2.01 -0.38 13.03
N LEU A 14 -1.77 -1.21 14.05
CA LEU A 14 -2.81 -1.61 15.02
C LEU A 14 -3.35 -0.43 15.83
N ARG A 15 -2.53 0.62 16.03
CA ARG A 15 -2.90 1.82 16.78
C ARG A 15 -3.70 2.83 15.95
N ILE A 16 -3.31 3.04 14.69
CA ILE A 16 -3.82 4.14 13.87
C ILE A 16 -4.95 3.67 12.95
N VAL A 17 -4.81 2.50 12.32
CA VAL A 17 -5.67 2.10 11.22
C VAL A 17 -6.97 1.47 11.76
N PRO A 18 -8.15 1.98 11.37
CA PRO A 18 -9.43 1.38 11.77
C PRO A 18 -9.55 -0.06 11.26
N ALA A 19 -10.19 -0.92 12.06
CA ALA A 19 -10.36 -2.34 11.76
C ALA A 19 -9.06 -3.15 11.56
N ALA A 20 -7.88 -2.56 11.82
CA ALA A 20 -6.58 -3.22 11.70
C ALA A 20 -6.51 -4.57 12.42
N ARG A 21 -7.03 -4.62 13.65
CA ARG A 21 -7.09 -5.85 14.44
C ARG A 21 -7.93 -6.93 13.78
N THR A 22 -9.12 -6.56 13.30
CA THR A 22 -10.04 -7.50 12.63
C THR A 22 -9.41 -8.09 11.38
N VAL A 23 -8.82 -7.26 10.52
CA VAL A 23 -8.16 -7.72 9.29
C VAL A 23 -7.01 -8.66 9.60
N LEU A 24 -6.18 -8.32 10.59
CA LEU A 24 -5.05 -9.17 11.00
C LEU A 24 -5.54 -10.52 11.55
N ASP A 25 -6.55 -10.51 12.42
CA ASP A 25 -7.10 -11.73 13.01
C ASP A 25 -7.73 -12.64 11.94
N GLU A 26 -8.46 -12.08 10.97
CA GLU A 26 -9.04 -12.83 9.84
C GLU A 26 -7.96 -13.45 8.95
N LEU A 27 -6.89 -12.70 8.63
CA LEU A 27 -5.79 -13.21 7.83
C LEU A 27 -5.07 -14.36 8.56
N ILE A 28 -4.78 -14.19 9.86
CA ILE A 28 -4.16 -15.23 10.68
C ILE A 28 -5.05 -16.47 10.75
N ALA A 29 -6.36 -16.30 10.95
CA ALA A 29 -7.30 -17.43 11.01
C ALA A 29 -7.35 -18.22 9.69
N SER A 30 -7.18 -17.53 8.55
CA SER A 30 -7.17 -18.17 7.23
C SER A 30 -5.89 -18.98 6.93
N HIS A 31 -4.74 -18.55 7.46
CA HIS A 31 -3.44 -19.17 7.22
C HIS A 31 -2.52 -19.12 8.46
N PRO A 32 -2.87 -19.85 9.54
CA PRO A 32 -2.21 -19.72 10.84
C PRO A 32 -0.72 -20.09 10.80
N ASP A 33 -0.36 -21.10 10.01
CA ASP A 33 1.03 -21.55 9.86
C ASP A 33 1.95 -20.51 9.21
N ARG A 34 1.38 -19.57 8.45
CA ARG A 34 2.12 -18.52 7.73
C ARG A 34 2.15 -17.20 8.50
N TYR A 35 1.03 -16.80 9.10
CA TYR A 35 0.86 -15.47 9.68
C TYR A 35 0.76 -15.45 11.21
N GLY A 36 0.72 -16.60 11.88
CA GLY A 36 0.54 -16.69 13.33
C GLY A 36 1.55 -15.86 14.15
N ALA A 37 2.78 -15.72 13.67
CA ALA A 37 3.79 -14.89 14.35
C ALA A 37 3.52 -13.37 14.29
N TRP A 38 2.65 -12.91 13.38
CA TRP A 38 2.35 -11.48 13.20
C TRP A 38 1.51 -10.91 14.33
N SER A 39 0.70 -11.73 15.02
CA SER A 39 -0.03 -11.29 16.22
C SER A 39 0.89 -10.89 17.38
N GLU A 40 2.14 -11.34 17.34
CA GLU A 40 3.17 -11.02 18.33
C GLU A 40 4.06 -9.84 17.88
N GLY A 41 3.72 -9.18 16.76
CA GLY A 41 4.50 -8.09 16.17
C GLY A 41 5.77 -8.55 15.43
N SER A 42 5.93 -9.87 15.26
CA SER A 42 7.07 -10.48 14.58
C SER A 42 6.78 -10.68 13.10
N VAL A 43 6.93 -9.61 12.32
CA VAL A 43 6.81 -9.66 10.85
C VAL A 43 8.22 -9.78 10.26
N GLY A 44 8.49 -10.90 9.58
CA GLY A 44 9.75 -11.12 8.89
C GLY A 44 9.87 -10.36 7.57
N ASP A 45 8.74 -10.02 6.94
CA ASP A 45 8.66 -9.29 5.69
C ASP A 45 7.60 -8.17 5.75
N LEU A 46 8.06 -6.92 5.91
CA LEU A 46 7.20 -5.75 5.98
C LEU A 46 6.47 -5.48 4.67
N LEU A 47 7.08 -5.77 3.52
CA LEU A 47 6.43 -5.59 2.22
C LEU A 47 5.20 -6.51 2.12
N GLU A 48 5.36 -7.78 2.49
CA GLU A 48 4.26 -8.74 2.52
C GLU A 48 3.15 -8.27 3.47
N PHE A 49 3.50 -7.85 4.68
CA PHE A 49 2.53 -7.33 5.64
C PHE A 49 1.76 -6.13 5.08
N LEU A 50 2.46 -5.15 4.50
CA LEU A 50 1.81 -3.97 3.92
C LEU A 50 0.86 -4.36 2.79
N LEU A 51 1.22 -5.30 1.92
CA LEU A 51 0.34 -5.72 0.83
C LEU A 51 -0.87 -6.53 1.31
N GLU A 52 -0.65 -7.52 2.17
CA GLU A 52 -1.68 -8.50 2.55
C GLU A 52 -2.58 -8.05 3.71
N VAL A 53 -2.13 -7.11 4.56
CA VAL A 53 -2.87 -6.66 5.76
C VAL A 53 -3.33 -5.22 5.65
N PHE A 54 -2.60 -4.35 4.96
CA PHE A 54 -2.92 -2.93 4.90
C PHE A 54 -3.45 -2.50 3.54
N THR A 55 -2.62 -2.52 2.50
CA THR A 55 -2.90 -1.88 1.23
C THR A 55 -4.08 -2.51 0.50
N ARG A 56 -4.05 -3.83 0.27
CA ARG A 56 -5.11 -4.51 -0.47
C ARG A 56 -6.42 -4.67 0.31
N PRO A 57 -6.42 -5.07 1.59
CA PRO A 57 -7.68 -5.30 2.30
C PRO A 57 -8.28 -4.02 2.92
N VAL A 58 -7.48 -2.98 3.20
CA VAL A 58 -7.97 -1.77 3.87
C VAL A 58 -7.92 -0.57 2.93
N LEU A 59 -6.73 -0.16 2.50
CA LEU A 59 -6.54 1.15 1.85
C LEU A 59 -7.19 1.23 0.46
N LEU A 60 -6.91 0.26 -0.43
CA LEU A 60 -7.41 0.28 -1.80
C LEU A 60 -8.94 0.21 -1.87
N PRO A 61 -9.65 -0.62 -1.06
CA PRO A 61 -11.10 -0.59 -0.99
C PRO A 61 -11.64 0.81 -0.66
N LEU A 62 -11.11 1.47 0.37
CA LEU A 62 -11.54 2.82 0.79
C LEU A 62 -11.31 3.87 -0.30
N LEU A 63 -10.16 3.80 -0.99
CA LEU A 63 -9.86 4.69 -2.11
C LEU A 63 -10.78 4.44 -3.32
N ARG A 64 -11.18 3.19 -3.57
CA ARG A 64 -12.02 2.81 -4.72
C ARG A 64 -13.50 3.10 -4.50
N THR A 65 -14.02 2.90 -3.29
CA THR A 65 -15.41 3.23 -2.93
C THR A 65 -15.61 4.74 -2.96
N GLY A 66 -14.69 5.48 -2.34
CA GLY A 66 -14.78 6.93 -2.23
C GLY A 66 -16.04 7.41 -1.52
N ALA A 67 -16.60 6.59 -0.62
CA ALA A 67 -17.82 6.93 0.09
C ALA A 67 -17.52 8.06 1.10
N PRO A 68 -18.42 9.05 1.28
CA PRO A 68 -18.20 10.12 2.26
C PRO A 68 -17.96 9.62 3.69
N ASP A 69 -18.58 8.49 4.06
CA ASP A 69 -18.44 7.88 5.39
C ASP A 69 -17.03 7.29 5.63
N ASP A 70 -16.26 7.06 4.56
CA ASP A 70 -14.90 6.50 4.63
C ASP A 70 -13.82 7.56 4.93
N GLU A 71 -14.16 8.86 4.89
CA GLU A 71 -13.18 9.96 4.96
C GLU A 71 -12.29 9.89 6.21
N THR A 72 -12.88 9.57 7.36
CA THR A 72 -12.11 9.42 8.61
C THR A 72 -11.15 8.23 8.55
N ALA A 73 -11.59 7.11 7.95
CA ALA A 73 -10.77 5.92 7.82
C ALA A 73 -9.63 6.11 6.82
N VAL A 74 -9.90 6.79 5.70
CA VAL A 74 -8.89 7.17 4.72
C VAL A 74 -7.86 8.10 5.37
N GLY A 75 -8.29 9.13 6.10
CA GLY A 75 -7.39 10.03 6.83
C GLY A 75 -6.47 9.29 7.81
N ALA A 76 -7.00 8.33 8.57
CA ALA A 76 -6.20 7.49 9.45
C ALA A 76 -5.18 6.62 8.70
N CYS A 77 -5.56 6.04 7.56
CA CYS A 77 -4.63 5.29 6.71
C CYS A 77 -3.49 6.20 6.22
N PHE A 78 -3.78 7.42 5.76
CA PHE A 78 -2.75 8.36 5.30
C PHE A 78 -1.87 8.88 6.43
N ALA A 79 -2.38 8.99 7.66
CA ALA A 79 -1.56 9.27 8.83
C ALA A 79 -0.55 8.13 9.12
N TYR A 80 -0.97 6.87 8.95
CA TYR A 80 -0.07 5.72 9.06
C TYR A 80 0.99 5.71 7.94
N ILE A 81 0.59 5.97 6.69
CA ILE A 81 1.52 6.04 5.55
C ILE A 81 2.56 7.14 5.76
N GLU A 82 2.15 8.32 6.23
CA GLU A 82 3.07 9.43 6.50
C GLU A 82 4.09 9.07 7.58
N LEU A 83 3.64 8.38 8.64
CA LEU A 83 4.54 7.89 9.68
C LEU A 83 5.62 6.99 9.07
N LEU A 84 5.24 6.01 8.24
CA LEU A 84 6.22 5.13 7.59
C LEU A 84 7.09 5.86 6.56
N ALA A 85 6.52 6.81 5.81
CA ALA A 85 7.23 7.59 4.80
C ALA A 85 8.32 8.49 5.40
N THR A 86 8.21 8.83 6.68
CA THR A 86 9.21 9.61 7.41
C THR A 86 10.23 8.75 8.17
N ASP A 87 10.08 7.43 8.14
CA ASP A 87 11.01 6.52 8.82
C ASP A 87 12.39 6.53 8.11
N PRO A 88 13.50 6.70 8.85
CA PRO A 88 14.84 6.77 8.25
C PRO A 88 15.39 5.41 7.82
N ASN A 89 14.69 4.30 8.10
CA ASN A 89 15.14 2.96 7.74
C ASN A 89 14.91 2.67 6.24
N PRO A 90 15.96 2.42 5.44
CA PRO A 90 15.82 2.16 4.00
C PRO A 90 14.94 0.95 3.67
N TYR A 91 14.86 -0.05 4.56
CA TYR A 91 13.98 -1.19 4.37
C TYR A 91 12.50 -0.79 4.50
N VAL A 92 12.17 0.08 5.45
CA VAL A 92 10.80 0.63 5.61
C VAL A 92 10.47 1.49 4.40
N GLU A 93 11.39 2.36 3.98
CA GLU A 93 11.22 3.19 2.79
C GLU A 93 10.92 2.37 1.54
N SER A 94 11.70 1.33 1.27
CA SER A 94 11.48 0.42 0.14
C SER A 94 10.13 -0.30 0.25
N SER A 95 9.78 -0.76 1.46
CA SER A 95 8.49 -1.43 1.70
C SER A 95 7.29 -0.51 1.48
N VAL A 96 7.40 0.78 1.86
CA VAL A 96 6.37 1.80 1.57
C VAL A 96 6.26 2.05 0.07
N HIS A 97 7.40 2.17 -0.63
CA HIS A 97 7.42 2.40 -2.07
C HIS A 97 6.64 1.30 -2.82
N PHE A 98 7.04 0.03 -2.66
CA PHE A 98 6.44 -1.08 -3.40
C PHE A 98 5.11 -1.55 -2.80
N GLY A 99 5.00 -1.57 -1.48
CA GLY A 99 3.83 -2.08 -0.77
C GLY A 99 2.63 -1.14 -0.75
N ILE A 100 2.85 0.16 -0.97
CA ILE A 100 1.80 1.18 -0.86
C ILE A 100 1.79 2.09 -2.08
N LEU A 101 2.85 2.86 -2.31
CA LEU A 101 2.82 3.97 -3.26
C LEU A 101 2.70 3.51 -4.72
N GLU A 102 3.39 2.42 -5.08
CA GLU A 102 3.28 1.81 -6.41
C GLU A 102 1.85 1.36 -6.71
N GLN A 103 1.11 0.92 -5.70
CA GLN A 103 -0.27 0.46 -5.84
C GLN A 103 -1.23 1.62 -6.21
N PHE A 104 -0.87 2.87 -5.91
CA PHE A 104 -1.65 4.03 -6.35
C PHE A 104 -1.53 4.29 -7.85
N LEU A 105 -0.47 3.78 -8.48
CA LEU A 105 -0.22 3.99 -9.90
C LEU A 105 -1.01 3.04 -10.81
N GLU A 106 -1.77 2.10 -10.24
CA GLU A 106 -2.58 1.15 -11.00
C GLU A 106 -3.64 1.84 -11.87
N ASP A 107 -4.25 2.91 -11.37
CA ASP A 107 -5.23 3.71 -12.08
C ASP A 107 -5.26 5.18 -11.64
N GLN A 108 -5.70 6.06 -12.54
CA GLN A 108 -5.69 7.50 -12.32
C GLN A 108 -6.63 7.96 -11.19
N ASN A 109 -7.76 7.28 -10.96
CA ASN A 109 -8.72 7.69 -9.94
C ASN A 109 -8.16 7.40 -8.54
N THR A 110 -7.61 6.19 -8.34
CA THR A 110 -6.89 5.82 -7.13
C THR A 110 -5.74 6.79 -6.87
N LEU A 111 -4.93 7.11 -7.89
CA LEU A 111 -3.84 8.09 -7.75
C LEU A 111 -4.34 9.47 -7.31
N LEU A 112 -5.38 10.00 -7.94
CA LEU A 112 -5.90 11.33 -7.62
C LEU A 112 -6.46 11.41 -6.20
N ARG A 113 -7.16 10.36 -5.76
CA ARG A 113 -7.67 10.26 -4.39
C ARG A 113 -6.52 10.12 -3.40
N ALA A 114 -5.57 9.24 -3.67
CA ALA A 114 -4.39 9.10 -2.83
C ALA A 114 -3.64 10.43 -2.71
N TRP A 115 -3.44 11.14 -3.82
CA TRP A 115 -2.82 12.46 -3.84
C TRP A 115 -3.57 13.50 -2.98
N HIS A 116 -4.91 13.47 -3.00
CA HIS A 116 -5.74 14.35 -2.21
C HIS A 116 -5.48 14.20 -0.70
N HIS A 117 -5.41 12.97 -0.21
CA HIS A 117 -5.18 12.68 1.21
C HIS A 117 -3.70 12.62 1.61
N SER A 118 -2.77 12.54 0.64
CA SER A 118 -1.33 12.51 0.91
C SER A 118 -0.86 13.69 1.76
N LEU A 119 -0.19 13.35 2.85
CA LEU A 119 0.54 14.27 3.72
C LEU A 119 1.93 14.60 3.10
N PRO A 120 2.68 15.58 3.63
CA PRO A 120 3.84 16.14 2.94
C PRO A 120 4.90 15.12 2.48
N ALA A 121 5.36 14.22 3.36
CA ALA A 121 6.39 13.24 2.99
C ALA A 121 5.87 12.22 1.97
N THR A 122 4.65 11.74 2.18
CA THR A 122 3.95 10.84 1.25
C THR A 122 3.79 11.49 -0.12
N ARG A 123 3.37 12.76 -0.16
CA ARG A 123 3.18 13.53 -1.39
C ARG A 123 4.50 13.75 -2.12
N THR A 124 5.59 14.06 -1.40
CA THR A 124 6.93 14.20 -1.99
C THR A 124 7.39 12.90 -2.63
N LYS A 125 7.26 11.76 -1.94
CA LYS A 125 7.64 10.45 -2.50
C LYS A 125 6.79 10.07 -3.70
N LEU A 126 5.48 10.30 -3.63
CA LEU A 126 4.57 10.04 -4.74
C LEU A 126 4.87 10.94 -5.96
N ALA A 127 5.24 12.21 -5.74
CA ALA A 127 5.68 13.09 -6.82
C ALA A 127 6.95 12.58 -7.51
N ALA A 128 7.95 12.15 -6.75
CA ALA A 128 9.17 11.55 -7.30
C ALA A 128 8.86 10.31 -8.15
N MET A 129 7.95 9.44 -7.71
CA MET A 129 7.51 8.30 -8.52
C MET A 129 6.84 8.74 -9.83
N LEU A 130 6.05 9.80 -9.83
CA LEU A 130 5.40 10.29 -11.06
C LEU A 130 6.39 10.89 -12.05
N GLU A 131 7.55 11.39 -11.60
CA GLU A 131 8.64 11.80 -12.47
C GLU A 131 9.29 10.60 -13.17
N GLU A 132 9.41 9.46 -12.48
CA GLU A 132 9.92 8.19 -13.02
C GLU A 132 8.89 7.48 -13.93
N TYR A 133 7.60 7.62 -13.64
CA TYR A 133 6.48 6.96 -14.33
C TYR A 133 5.48 7.96 -14.96
N PRO A 134 5.88 8.81 -15.91
CA PRO A 134 5.01 9.87 -16.46
C PRO A 134 3.82 9.33 -17.26
N ALA A 135 3.84 8.05 -17.64
CA ALA A 135 2.75 7.39 -18.38
C ALA A 135 1.46 7.27 -17.55
N THR A 136 1.57 7.17 -16.22
CA THR A 136 0.42 6.96 -15.32
C THR A 136 -0.56 8.16 -15.34
N LEU A 137 -0.04 9.38 -15.51
CA LEU A 137 -0.87 10.59 -15.65
C LEU A 137 -1.50 10.75 -17.03
N ARG A 138 -1.02 9.99 -18.03
CA ARG A 138 -1.40 10.14 -19.44
C ARG A 138 -2.32 9.04 -19.94
N ALA A 139 -2.54 7.98 -19.17
CA ALA A 139 -3.43 6.89 -19.54
C ALA A 139 -4.90 7.34 -19.37
N PRO A 140 -5.68 7.51 -20.45
CA PRO A 140 -7.09 7.79 -20.33
C PRO A 140 -7.81 6.51 -19.89
N GLY A 141 -8.27 6.48 -18.64
CA GLY A 141 -9.15 5.44 -18.10
C GLY A 141 -8.50 4.07 -17.89
N GLY A 142 -8.10 3.77 -16.64
CA GLY A 142 -8.02 2.40 -16.08
C GLY A 142 -7.18 1.37 -16.84
N GLY A 143 -6.21 1.80 -17.66
CA GLY A 143 -5.36 0.90 -18.43
C GLY A 143 -4.10 0.55 -17.63
N ARG A 144 -4.08 -0.66 -17.05
CA ARG A 144 -2.90 -1.32 -16.45
C ARG A 144 -1.60 -0.87 -17.14
N ALA A 145 -0.73 -0.21 -16.38
CA ALA A 145 0.65 -0.01 -16.79
C ALA A 145 1.30 -1.39 -16.98
N ARG A 146 1.43 -1.83 -18.24
CA ARG A 146 2.23 -3.01 -18.56
C ARG A 146 3.68 -2.66 -18.37
N VAL A 147 4.26 -3.12 -17.26
CA VAL A 147 5.71 -3.18 -17.11
C VAL A 147 6.19 -4.52 -17.66
N ASN A 148 7.19 -4.46 -18.53
CA ASN A 148 8.00 -5.56 -19.10
C ASN A 148 7.38 -6.41 -20.23
N GLY A 149 7.55 -5.92 -21.45
CA GLY A 149 8.51 -6.52 -22.39
C GLY A 149 8.50 -8.04 -22.58
N LYS A 150 7.43 -8.59 -23.16
CA LYS A 150 7.55 -9.60 -24.22
C LYS A 150 6.27 -9.66 -25.06
N SER A 151 6.35 -9.02 -26.23
CA SER A 151 5.45 -9.32 -27.33
C SER A 151 5.81 -10.71 -27.83
N VAL A 152 4.90 -11.67 -27.72
CA VAL A 152 4.92 -12.84 -28.59
C VAL A 152 3.64 -12.73 -29.42
N ALA A 153 3.85 -12.48 -30.71
CA ALA A 153 2.83 -12.26 -31.69
C ALA A 153 1.86 -13.44 -31.78
N SER A 154 0.58 -13.12 -31.94
CA SER A 154 -0.38 -14.03 -32.56
C SER A 154 0.15 -14.45 -33.93
N GLY A 155 0.32 -15.75 -34.11
CA GLY A 155 0.59 -16.40 -35.39
C GLY A 155 -0.43 -17.48 -35.64
N GLU A 156 -1.52 -17.07 -36.28
CA GLU A 156 -2.32 -17.80 -37.26
C GLU A 156 -2.96 -19.16 -36.91
N LEU A 157 -4.29 -19.10 -36.89
CA LEU A 157 -5.20 -20.17 -37.32
C LEU A 157 -4.82 -20.66 -38.74
N ARG A 158 -4.57 -21.96 -38.88
CA ARG A 158 -5.19 -22.82 -39.90
C ARG A 158 -5.37 -24.23 -39.37
#